data_AF-A0A8H7BZ69-F1
#
_entry.id   AF-A0A8H7BZ69-F1
#
_cell.length_a   1.000
_cell.length_b   1.000
_cell.length_c   1.000
_cell.angle_alpha   90.00
_cell.angle_beta   90.00
_cell.angle_gamma   90.00
#
_symmetry.space_group_name_H-M   'P 1'
#
loop_
_entity.id
_entity.type
_entity.pdbx_description
1 polymer ?
#
loop_
_entity_poly.entity_id
_entity_poly.type
_entity_poly.pdbx_seq_one_letter_code
_entity_poly.pdbx_strand_id
1 'polypeptide(L)'
;MVVTGLSARLFATWTWSVSMIRIYAAFHLQHKFMYELGIWTYVIALTHYLGELLVFGGCKFNGPFMSPLVVAGKLVKTEIRAEVKAHLLRNKNKAELLKILDEQKQALASLKVQKVAGGSASKLQAIGQARKDVARVLTVINQTQREQLRLFYQKKKFVPLDLRIKKTRAMRRALTPYERSLKTVKQQKKLAYFPRRKYAVKA
;
A
#
# COMPACT_ATOMS: atom_id res chain seq x y z
N MET A 1 36.74 -21.56 -18.51
CA MET A 1 37.95 -21.74 -17.68
C MET A 1 37.70 -22.89 -16.72
N VAL A 2 38.68 -23.76 -16.51
CA VAL A 2 38.63 -24.75 -15.42
C VAL A 2 38.73 -23.95 -14.11
N VAL A 3 37.64 -23.88 -13.36
CA VAL A 3 37.62 -23.21 -12.06
C VAL A 3 38.49 -24.01 -11.11
N THR A 4 39.68 -23.51 -10.80
CA THR A 4 40.54 -24.16 -9.81
C THR A 4 39.95 -23.93 -8.41
N GLY A 5 40.07 -24.90 -7.50
CA GLY A 5 39.56 -24.76 -6.12
C GLY A 5 40.15 -23.58 -5.34
N LEU A 6 41.30 -23.05 -5.78
CA LEU A 6 41.87 -21.80 -5.26
C LEU A 6 41.08 -20.56 -5.73
N SER A 7 40.78 -20.46 -7.02
CA SER A 7 40.01 -19.35 -7.59
C SER A 7 38.59 -19.24 -7.02
N ALA A 8 37.93 -20.37 -6.78
CA ALA A 8 36.60 -20.40 -6.17
C ALA A 8 36.59 -19.86 -4.72
N ARG A 9 37.63 -20.15 -3.94
CA ARG A 9 37.77 -19.67 -2.56
C ARG A 9 38.06 -18.17 -2.51
N LEU A 10 38.89 -17.65 -3.41
CA LEU A 10 39.15 -16.21 -3.53
C LEU A 10 37.89 -15.44 -3.92
N PHE A 11 37.06 -16.01 -4.80
CA PHE A 11 35.77 -15.42 -5.16
C PHE A 11 34.76 -15.45 -4.00
N ALA A 12 34.72 -16.53 -3.23
CA ALA A 12 33.87 -16.66 -2.05
C ALA A 12 34.26 -15.65 -0.94
N THR A 13 35.56 -15.47 -0.68
CA THR A 13 36.02 -14.49 0.32
C THR A 13 35.75 -13.06 -0.13
N TRP A 14 35.98 -12.75 -1.41
CA TRP A 14 35.65 -11.45 -2.01
C TRP A 14 34.16 -11.09 -1.88
N THR A 15 33.26 -12.01 -2.26
CA THR A 15 31.81 -11.78 -2.20
C THR A 15 31.30 -11.64 -0.76
N TRP A 16 31.88 -12.41 0.17
CA TRP A 16 31.55 -12.31 1.59
C TRP A 16 31.98 -10.96 2.19
N SER A 17 33.21 -10.50 1.93
CA SER A 17 33.70 -9.20 2.39
C SER A 17 32.86 -8.02 1.86
N VAL A 18 32.50 -8.06 0.57
CA VAL A 18 31.66 -7.01 -0.05
C VAL A 18 30.22 -7.02 0.50
N SER A 19 29.65 -8.19 0.78
CA SER A 19 28.33 -8.31 1.41
C SER A 19 28.30 -7.67 2.81
N MET A 20 29.34 -7.89 3.61
CA MET A 20 29.45 -7.33 4.96
C MET A 20 29.51 -5.79 4.94
N ILE A 21 30.26 -5.20 4.00
CA ILE A 21 30.33 -3.74 3.80
C ILE A 21 28.94 -3.16 3.47
N ARG A 22 28.17 -3.86 2.62
CA ARG A 22 26.82 -3.42 2.22
C ARG A 22 25.81 -3.50 3.36
N ILE A 23 25.87 -4.56 4.18
CA ILE A 23 25.06 -4.68 5.39
C ILE A 23 25.39 -3.54 6.36
N TYR A 24 26.68 -3.25 6.57
CA TYR A 24 27.11 -2.18 7.46
C TYR A 24 26.70 -0.78 6.97
N ALA A 25 26.79 -0.53 5.65
CA ALA A 25 26.31 0.71 5.02
C ALA A 25 24.79 0.90 5.15
N ALA A 26 24.00 -0.18 5.13
CA ALA A 26 22.54 -0.11 5.28
C ALA A 26 22.11 0.35 6.69
N PHE A 27 22.90 0.03 7.72
CA PHE A 27 22.63 0.49 9.09
C PHE A 27 23.07 1.93 9.34
N HIS A 28 24.03 2.46 8.59
CA HIS A 28 24.64 3.79 8.81
C HIS A 28 24.49 4.72 7.60
N LEU A 29 23.26 4.84 7.07
CA LEU A 29 22.92 5.68 5.92
C LEU A 29 23.15 7.19 6.13
N GLN A 30 23.30 7.64 7.38
CA GLN A 30 23.49 9.05 7.72
C GLN A 30 24.92 9.55 7.45
N HIS A 31 25.90 8.65 7.34
CA HIS A 31 27.28 9.01 7.04
C HIS A 31 27.56 8.87 5.54
N LYS A 32 27.76 10.02 4.86
CA LYS A 32 28.05 10.11 3.42
C LYS A 32 29.15 9.14 2.95
N PHE A 33 30.20 8.98 3.76
CA PHE A 33 31.32 8.08 3.46
C PHE A 33 30.90 6.59 3.33
N MET A 34 30.04 6.10 4.22
CA MET A 34 29.59 4.69 4.20
C MET A 34 28.67 4.41 3.01
N TYR A 35 27.88 5.40 2.60
CA TYR A 35 27.04 5.33 1.41
C TYR A 35 27.88 5.29 0.11
N GLU A 36 28.87 6.17 -0.01
CA GLU A 36 29.79 6.17 -1.15
C GLU A 36 30.56 4.86 -1.24
N LEU A 37 31.08 4.35 -0.12
CA LEU A 37 31.76 3.05 -0.06
C LEU A 37 30.85 1.91 -0.56
N GLY A 38 29.58 1.89 -0.13
CA GLY A 38 28.60 0.92 -0.59
C GLY A 38 28.41 0.95 -2.11
N ILE A 39 28.23 2.14 -2.69
CA ILE A 39 28.08 2.33 -4.14
C ILE A 39 29.34 1.88 -4.89
N TRP A 40 30.53 2.25 -4.42
CA TRP A 40 31.79 1.85 -5.05
C TRP A 40 31.97 0.33 -5.12
N THR A 41 31.50 -0.43 -4.13
CA THR A 41 31.52 -1.91 -4.21
C THR A 41 30.61 -2.46 -5.32
N TYR A 42 29.52 -1.77 -5.67
CA TYR A 42 28.66 -2.17 -6.80
C TYR A 42 29.30 -1.80 -8.14
N VAL A 43 29.96 -0.64 -8.21
CA VAL A 43 30.68 -0.21 -9.42
C VAL A 43 31.84 -1.16 -9.73
N ILE A 44 32.65 -1.51 -8.73
CA ILE A 44 33.78 -2.45 -8.91
C ILE A 44 33.30 -3.82 -9.39
N ALA A 45 32.21 -4.34 -8.79
CA ALA A 45 31.61 -5.59 -9.23
C ALA A 45 31.15 -5.50 -10.69
N LEU A 46 30.44 -4.42 -11.05
CA LEU A 46 29.97 -4.21 -12.42
C LEU A 46 31.12 -4.10 -13.42
N THR A 47 32.18 -3.34 -13.11
CA THR A 47 33.35 -3.22 -13.98
C THR A 47 34.14 -4.52 -14.12
N HIS A 48 34.21 -5.34 -13.07
CA HIS A 48 34.87 -6.65 -13.14
C HIS A 48 34.10 -7.60 -14.09
N TYR A 49 32.77 -7.69 -13.92
CA TYR A 49 31.93 -8.54 -14.77
C TYR A 49 31.75 -8.00 -16.21
N LEU A 50 31.66 -6.67 -16.40
CA LEU A 50 31.64 -6.07 -17.74
C LEU A 50 33.01 -6.19 -18.41
N GLY A 51 34.11 -6.03 -17.67
CA GLY A 51 35.46 -6.16 -18.19
C GLY A 51 35.76 -7.57 -18.69
N GLU A 52 35.33 -8.60 -17.96
CA GLU A 52 35.40 -10.00 -18.41
C GLU A 52 34.50 -10.29 -19.62
N LEU A 53 33.36 -9.59 -19.74
CA LEU A 53 32.42 -9.75 -20.85
C LEU A 53 32.88 -9.04 -22.14
N LEU A 54 33.49 -7.86 -22.03
CA LEU A 54 33.81 -6.99 -23.18
C LEU A 54 35.25 -7.07 -23.67
N VAL A 55 36.23 -7.29 -22.78
CA VAL A 55 37.66 -7.18 -23.11
C VAL A 55 38.36 -8.54 -23.10
N PHE A 56 38.09 -9.40 -22.13
CA PHE A 56 38.84 -10.65 -21.94
C PHE A 56 38.15 -11.91 -22.49
N GLY A 57 36.93 -11.79 -23.04
CA GLY A 57 36.24 -12.87 -23.78
C GLY A 57 36.01 -14.17 -22.99
N GLY A 58 36.07 -14.12 -21.65
CA GLY A 58 36.10 -15.31 -20.77
C GLY A 58 34.73 -15.84 -20.35
N CYS A 59 33.68 -15.03 -20.47
CA CYS A 59 32.31 -15.41 -20.08
C CYS A 59 31.48 -15.80 -21.30
N LYS A 60 31.19 -17.10 -21.44
CA LYS A 60 30.12 -17.57 -22.34
C LYS A 60 28.77 -17.08 -21.81
N PHE A 61 27.93 -16.57 -22.70
CA PHE A 61 26.58 -16.04 -22.44
C PHE A 61 25.60 -17.17 -22.03
N ASN A 62 25.86 -17.83 -20.91
CA ASN A 62 25.08 -18.95 -20.39
C ASN A 62 24.35 -18.59 -19.09
N GLY A 63 23.26 -19.33 -18.85
CA GLY A 63 22.14 -19.04 -17.92
C GLY A 63 22.42 -18.37 -16.57
N PRO A 64 23.54 -18.61 -15.84
CA PRO A 64 23.80 -17.95 -14.56
C PRO A 64 24.05 -16.43 -14.68
N PHE A 65 24.71 -15.96 -15.75
CA PHE A 65 25.01 -14.53 -15.95
C PHE A 65 23.79 -13.74 -16.47
N MET A 66 22.91 -14.41 -17.21
CA MET A 66 21.64 -13.85 -17.65
C MET A 66 20.58 -13.87 -16.54
N SER A 67 20.79 -14.57 -15.43
CA SER A 67 19.81 -14.62 -14.33
C SER A 67 19.56 -13.24 -13.72
N PRO A 68 20.57 -12.41 -13.37
CA PRO A 68 20.33 -11.04 -12.92
C PRO A 68 19.70 -10.13 -13.99
N LEU A 69 20.06 -10.27 -15.26
CA LEU A 69 19.51 -9.46 -16.36
C LEU A 69 18.08 -9.87 -16.74
N VAL A 70 17.72 -11.15 -16.60
CA VAL A 70 16.36 -11.67 -16.82
C VAL A 70 15.50 -11.42 -15.58
N VAL A 71 16.06 -11.43 -14.36
CA VAL A 71 15.32 -11.07 -13.13
C VAL A 71 15.14 -9.55 -13.00
N ALA A 72 16.10 -8.74 -13.48
CA ALA A 72 15.96 -7.28 -13.56
C ALA A 72 15.15 -6.84 -14.80
N GLY A 73 15.30 -7.52 -15.94
CA GLY A 73 14.60 -7.24 -17.20
C GLY A 73 13.18 -7.81 -17.27
N LYS A 74 12.91 -8.93 -16.56
CA LYS A 74 11.56 -9.25 -16.11
C LYS A 74 11.26 -8.38 -14.90
N LEU A 75 11.10 -7.09 -15.16
CA LEU A 75 9.92 -6.41 -14.65
C LEU A 75 8.79 -7.37 -14.98
N VAL A 76 8.34 -8.08 -13.95
CA VAL A 76 7.36 -9.15 -14.01
C VAL A 76 6.09 -8.53 -14.58
N LYS A 77 6.03 -8.48 -15.90
CA LYS A 77 4.83 -8.51 -16.70
C LYS A 77 4.40 -9.98 -16.63
N THR A 78 4.08 -10.44 -15.42
CA THR A 78 3.04 -11.46 -15.29
C THR A 78 1.91 -10.91 -16.12
N GLU A 79 1.34 -11.73 -16.98
CA GLU A 79 0.07 -11.39 -17.60
C GLU A 79 -0.87 -11.02 -16.46
N ILE A 80 -1.06 -9.71 -16.25
CA ILE A 80 -1.98 -9.19 -15.26
C ILE A 80 -3.33 -9.52 -15.85
N ARG A 81 -3.83 -10.71 -15.52
CA ARG A 81 -5.26 -11.01 -15.56
C ARG A 81 -5.93 -9.78 -14.96
N ALA A 82 -6.62 -9.02 -15.79
CA ALA A 82 -6.94 -7.61 -15.55
C ALA A 82 -7.37 -7.38 -14.10
N GLU A 83 -6.46 -6.83 -13.29
CA GLU A 83 -6.72 -6.65 -11.87
C GLU A 83 -7.95 -5.75 -11.74
N VAL A 84 -8.96 -6.19 -11.00
CA VAL A 84 -10.26 -5.52 -10.99
C VAL A 84 -10.08 -4.13 -10.37
N LYS A 85 -9.99 -3.07 -11.18
CA LYS A 85 -9.69 -1.73 -10.64
C LYS A 85 -10.95 -1.09 -10.06
N ALA A 86 -10.85 -0.57 -8.84
CA ALA A 86 -12.00 0.00 -8.13
C ALA A 86 -12.65 1.19 -8.88
N HIS A 87 -11.85 2.05 -9.51
CA HIS A 87 -12.37 3.20 -10.24
C HIS A 87 -13.23 2.80 -11.45
N LEU A 88 -12.88 1.70 -12.14
CA LEU A 88 -13.66 1.18 -13.27
C LEU A 88 -15.01 0.63 -12.81
N LEU A 89 -15.08 0.08 -11.59
CA LEU A 89 -16.31 -0.46 -11.03
C LEU A 89 -17.30 0.63 -10.60
N ARG A 90 -16.82 1.81 -10.18
CA ARG A 90 -17.68 2.91 -9.72
C ARG A 90 -18.59 3.48 -10.82
N ASN A 91 -18.17 3.36 -12.09
CA ASN A 91 -18.93 3.84 -13.24
C ASN A 91 -19.96 2.83 -13.75
N LYS A 92 -20.04 1.63 -13.14
CA LYS A 92 -20.94 0.55 -13.58
C LYS A 92 -22.26 0.58 -12.83
N ASN A 93 -23.29 0.02 -13.46
CA ASN A 93 -24.61 -0.09 -12.83
C ASN A 93 -24.63 -1.22 -11.77
N LYS A 94 -25.54 -1.15 -10.81
CA LYS A 94 -25.72 -2.15 -9.75
C LYS A 94 -25.92 -3.57 -10.30
N ALA A 95 -26.72 -3.72 -11.36
CA ALA A 95 -26.97 -5.00 -11.99
C ALA A 95 -25.69 -5.62 -12.59
N GLU A 96 -24.83 -4.81 -13.20
CA GLU A 96 -23.54 -5.25 -13.73
C GLU A 96 -22.57 -5.64 -12.62
N LEU A 97 -22.55 -4.87 -11.52
CA LEU A 97 -21.72 -5.19 -10.35
C LEU A 97 -22.10 -6.52 -9.70
N LEU A 98 -23.39 -6.86 -9.68
CA LEU A 98 -23.87 -8.15 -9.17
C LEU A 98 -23.43 -9.31 -10.08
N LYS A 99 -23.52 -9.15 -11.40
CA LYS A 99 -23.01 -10.16 -12.35
C LYS A 99 -21.50 -10.39 -12.16
N ILE A 100 -20.72 -9.31 -12.10
CA ILE A 100 -19.26 -9.38 -11.85
C ILE A 100 -18.95 -10.05 -10.51
N LEU A 101 -19.74 -9.76 -9.47
CA LEU A 101 -19.57 -10.37 -8.16
C LEU A 101 -19.77 -11.88 -8.20
N ASP A 102 -20.78 -12.36 -8.90
CA ASP A 102 -21.08 -13.79 -8.99
C ASP A 102 -20.05 -14.53 -9.86
N GLU A 103 -19.61 -13.94 -10.97
CA GLU A 103 -18.49 -14.45 -11.77
C GLU A 103 -17.20 -14.60 -10.93
N GLN A 104 -16.86 -13.59 -10.13
CA GLN A 104 -15.68 -13.63 -9.26
C GLN A 104 -15.81 -14.67 -8.14
N LYS A 105 -17.01 -14.86 -7.57
CA LYS A 105 -17.27 -15.90 -6.58
C LYS A 105 -17.11 -17.29 -7.19
N GLN A 106 -17.64 -17.51 -8.39
CA GLN A 106 -17.48 -18.79 -9.11
C GLN A 106 -16.00 -19.07 -9.41
N ALA A 107 -15.25 -18.07 -9.87
CA ALA A 107 -13.81 -18.19 -10.08
C ALA A 107 -13.04 -18.54 -8.79
N LEU A 108 -13.38 -17.89 -7.67
CA LEU A 108 -12.81 -18.18 -6.36
C LEU A 108 -13.15 -19.62 -5.91
N ALA A 109 -14.40 -20.06 -6.09
CA ALA A 109 -14.82 -21.42 -5.75
C ALA A 109 -14.03 -22.47 -6.55
N SER A 110 -13.86 -22.26 -7.86
CA SER A 110 -13.03 -23.13 -8.71
C SER A 110 -11.59 -23.22 -8.21
N LEU A 111 -10.97 -22.10 -7.84
CA LEU A 111 -9.60 -22.08 -7.30
C LEU A 111 -9.48 -22.80 -5.95
N LYS A 112 -10.52 -22.76 -5.10
CA LYS A 112 -10.56 -23.51 -3.84
C LYS A 112 -10.62 -25.02 -4.07
N VAL A 113 -11.40 -25.48 -5.04
CA VAL A 113 -11.46 -26.92 -5.40
C VAL A 113 -10.09 -27.38 -5.92
N GLN A 114 -9.45 -26.59 -6.79
CA GLN A 114 -8.12 -26.90 -7.31
C GLN A 114 -7.03 -26.92 -6.24
N LYS A 115 -7.17 -26.11 -5.17
CA LYS A 115 -6.28 -26.18 -4.01
C LYS A 115 -6.36 -27.54 -3.31
N VAL A 116 -7.56 -28.09 -3.14
CA VAL A 116 -7.77 -29.40 -2.48
C VAL A 116 -7.21 -30.54 -3.32
N ALA A 117 -7.35 -30.45 -4.65
CA ALA A 117 -6.80 -31.44 -5.59
C ALA A 117 -5.26 -31.36 -5.77
N GLY A 118 -4.53 -30.57 -4.97
CA GLY A 118 -3.07 -30.47 -5.07
C GLY A 118 -2.56 -29.56 -6.21
N GLY A 119 -3.27 -28.47 -6.52
CA GLY A 119 -2.91 -27.55 -7.60
C GLY A 119 -1.55 -26.83 -7.45
N SER A 120 -1.01 -26.35 -8.57
CA SER A 120 0.29 -25.66 -8.64
C SER A 120 0.38 -24.41 -7.76
N ALA A 121 1.60 -24.09 -7.29
CA ALA A 121 1.87 -22.93 -6.42
C ALA A 121 1.36 -21.58 -6.99
N SER A 122 1.42 -21.40 -8.31
CA SER A 122 0.88 -20.22 -9.02
C SER A 122 -0.63 -20.05 -8.84
N LYS A 123 -1.39 -21.14 -8.84
CA LYS A 123 -2.86 -21.12 -8.65
C LYS A 123 -3.23 -20.85 -7.20
N LEU A 124 -2.39 -21.27 -6.25
CA LEU A 124 -2.56 -20.96 -4.82
C LEU A 124 -2.38 -19.46 -4.54
N GLN A 125 -1.41 -18.81 -5.18
CA GLN A 125 -1.20 -17.36 -5.06
C GLN A 125 -2.40 -16.56 -5.62
N ALA A 126 -3.03 -17.06 -6.69
CA ALA A 126 -4.21 -16.43 -7.30
C ALA A 126 -5.43 -16.38 -6.35
N ILE A 127 -5.53 -17.27 -5.35
CA ILE A 127 -6.63 -17.26 -4.36
C ILE A 127 -6.62 -15.97 -3.55
N GLY A 128 -5.44 -15.48 -3.15
CA GLY A 128 -5.30 -14.23 -2.40
C GLY A 128 -5.84 -13.04 -3.20
N GLN A 129 -5.52 -12.99 -4.49
CA GLN A 129 -5.99 -11.94 -5.39
C GLN A 129 -7.51 -12.03 -5.62
N ALA A 130 -8.03 -13.22 -5.90
CA ALA A 130 -9.47 -13.44 -6.11
C ALA A 130 -10.32 -13.02 -4.88
N ARG A 131 -9.82 -13.24 -3.65
CA ARG A 131 -10.47 -12.76 -2.42
C ARG A 131 -10.50 -11.24 -2.34
N LYS A 132 -9.40 -10.57 -2.71
CA LYS A 132 -9.32 -9.10 -2.75
C LYS A 132 -10.25 -8.52 -3.81
N ASP A 133 -10.36 -9.16 -4.96
CA ASP A 133 -11.23 -8.73 -6.06
C ASP A 133 -12.71 -8.77 -5.63
N VAL A 134 -13.17 -9.88 -5.02
CA VAL A 134 -14.53 -10.01 -4.45
C VAL A 134 -14.79 -8.92 -3.40
N ALA A 135 -13.84 -8.72 -2.47
CA ALA A 135 -13.97 -7.69 -1.45
C ALA A 135 -14.06 -6.28 -2.04
N ARG A 136 -13.32 -6.00 -3.11
CA ARG A 136 -13.32 -4.72 -3.82
C ARG A 136 -14.68 -4.44 -4.47
N VAL A 137 -15.28 -5.43 -5.14
CA VAL A 137 -16.64 -5.30 -5.73
C VAL A 137 -17.69 -5.05 -4.65
N LEU A 138 -17.69 -5.85 -3.56
CA LEU A 138 -18.60 -5.66 -2.43
C LEU A 138 -18.46 -4.29 -1.79
N THR A 139 -17.23 -3.79 -1.68
CA THR A 139 -16.96 -2.46 -1.12
C THR A 139 -17.57 -1.36 -1.99
N VAL A 140 -17.45 -1.44 -3.32
CA VAL A 140 -18.04 -0.45 -4.24
C VAL A 140 -19.57 -0.50 -4.20
N ILE A 141 -20.17 -1.69 -4.16
CA ILE A 141 -21.63 -1.86 -4.01
C ILE A 141 -22.11 -1.21 -2.70
N ASN A 142 -21.43 -1.47 -1.59
CA ASN A 142 -21.80 -0.91 -0.29
C ASN A 142 -21.58 0.61 -0.21
N GLN A 143 -20.52 1.13 -0.83
CA GLN A 143 -20.25 2.57 -0.94
C GLN A 143 -21.40 3.28 -1.67
N THR A 144 -21.71 2.83 -2.89
CA THR A 144 -22.78 3.42 -3.72
C THR A 144 -24.15 3.32 -3.06
N GLN A 145 -24.51 2.17 -2.49
CA GLN A 145 -25.76 2.02 -1.76
C GLN A 145 -25.85 2.98 -0.56
N ARG A 146 -24.78 3.12 0.22
CA ARG A 146 -24.76 4.01 1.39
C ARG A 146 -24.81 5.48 0.99
N GLU A 147 -24.17 5.86 -0.11
CA GLU A 147 -24.26 7.21 -0.68
C GLU A 147 -25.67 7.54 -1.14
N GLN A 148 -26.33 6.65 -1.87
CA GLN A 148 -27.73 6.82 -2.28
C GLN A 148 -28.67 6.92 -1.08
N LEU A 149 -28.46 6.10 -0.04
CA LEU A 149 -29.23 6.20 1.21
C LEU A 149 -28.98 7.54 1.94
N ARG A 150 -27.74 8.05 1.94
CA ARG A 150 -27.43 9.36 2.53
C ARG A 150 -28.14 10.50 1.78
N LEU A 151 -28.21 10.43 0.45
CA LEU A 151 -28.98 11.39 -0.35
C LEU A 151 -30.48 11.29 -0.02
N PHE A 152 -31.03 10.08 0.03
CA PHE A 152 -32.45 9.87 0.36
C PHE A 152 -32.84 10.33 1.77
N TYR A 153 -31.96 10.14 2.76
CA TYR A 153 -32.18 10.57 4.15
C TYR A 153 -31.66 11.98 4.45
N GLN A 154 -31.20 12.71 3.43
CA GLN A 154 -30.68 14.06 3.62
C GLN A 154 -31.77 14.97 4.21
N LYS A 155 -31.41 15.73 5.25
CA LYS A 155 -32.31 16.67 5.99
C LYS A 155 -33.53 16.03 6.66
N LYS A 156 -33.71 14.71 6.63
CA LYS A 156 -34.79 14.04 7.37
C LYS A 156 -34.44 13.99 8.86
N LYS A 157 -35.44 14.23 9.72
CA LYS A 157 -35.28 14.17 11.19
C LYS A 157 -34.90 12.76 11.68
N PHE A 158 -35.54 11.74 11.11
CA PHE A 158 -35.33 10.34 11.47
C PHE A 158 -34.41 9.67 10.46
N VAL A 159 -33.20 9.37 10.91
CA VAL A 159 -32.19 8.66 10.12
C VAL A 159 -31.86 7.33 10.78
N PRO A 160 -31.58 6.27 10.00
CA PRO A 160 -31.10 4.99 10.52
C PRO A 160 -29.83 5.14 11.37
N LEU A 161 -29.65 4.26 12.36
CA LEU A 161 -28.50 4.28 13.27
C LEU A 161 -27.16 4.18 12.52
N ASP A 162 -27.11 3.43 11.41
CA ASP A 162 -25.90 3.25 10.60
C ASP A 162 -25.44 4.53 9.88
N LEU A 163 -26.37 5.44 9.57
CA LEU A 163 -26.05 6.71 8.90
C LEU A 163 -25.77 7.84 9.90
N ARG A 164 -26.08 7.64 11.19
CA ARG A 164 -25.83 8.62 12.24
C ARG A 164 -24.32 8.78 12.45
N ILE A 165 -23.91 10.01 12.79
CA ILE A 165 -22.51 10.33 13.08
C ILE A 165 -22.03 9.49 14.27
N LYS A 166 -20.90 8.79 14.10
CA LYS A 166 -20.27 8.01 15.17
C LYS A 166 -19.48 8.93 16.11
N LYS A 167 -20.07 9.24 17.25
CA LYS A 167 -19.45 9.98 18.37
C LYS A 167 -19.56 9.15 19.65
N THR A 168 -18.80 9.50 20.67
CA THR A 168 -18.94 8.91 22.01
C THR A 168 -20.33 9.17 22.58
N ARG A 169 -20.79 8.31 23.50
CA ARG A 169 -22.10 8.45 24.15
C ARG A 169 -22.24 9.79 24.87
N ALA A 170 -21.19 10.23 25.57
CA ALA A 170 -21.17 11.52 26.26
C ALA A 170 -21.37 12.69 25.27
N MET A 171 -20.65 12.71 24.15
CA MET A 171 -20.80 13.75 23.12
C MET A 171 -22.19 13.76 22.47
N ARG A 172 -22.84 12.59 22.32
CA ARG A 172 -24.21 12.51 21.78
C ARG A 172 -25.28 13.03 22.74
N ARG A 173 -25.03 12.99 24.05
CA ARG A 173 -25.95 13.46 25.10
C ARG A 173 -25.70 14.91 25.52
N ALA A 174 -24.58 15.49 25.12
CA ALA A 174 -24.24 16.87 25.44
C ALA A 174 -25.20 17.86 24.73
N LEU A 175 -25.42 19.01 25.37
CA LEU A 175 -26.15 20.13 24.79
C LEU A 175 -25.50 20.62 23.50
N THR A 176 -26.31 21.06 22.55
CA THR A 176 -25.85 21.72 21.34
C THR A 176 -25.10 23.01 21.68
N PRO A 177 -24.16 23.46 20.83
CA PRO A 177 -23.47 24.74 21.05
C PRO A 177 -24.43 25.93 21.18
N TYR A 178 -25.53 25.90 20.42
CA TYR A 178 -26.58 26.91 20.49
C TYR A 178 -27.25 26.92 21.87
N GLU A 179 -27.75 25.78 22.34
CA GLU A 179 -28.37 25.65 23.67
C GLU A 179 -27.41 26.08 24.79
N ARG A 180 -26.13 25.69 24.68
CA ARG A 180 -25.09 26.10 25.63
C ARG A 180 -24.83 27.61 25.62
N SER A 181 -25.00 28.25 24.47
CA SER A 181 -24.78 29.69 24.30
C SER A 181 -25.96 30.55 24.73
N LEU A 182 -27.14 29.95 24.99
CA LEU A 182 -28.32 30.69 25.42
C LEU A 182 -28.05 31.37 26.75
N LYS A 183 -28.23 32.69 26.77
CA LYS A 183 -28.10 33.54 27.96
C LYS A 183 -29.45 34.14 28.28
N THR A 184 -29.75 34.28 29.56
CA THR A 184 -30.96 34.98 30.00
C THR A 184 -30.91 36.46 29.58
N VAL A 185 -32.07 37.09 29.39
CA VAL A 185 -32.16 38.53 29.04
C VAL A 185 -31.38 39.39 30.03
N LYS A 186 -31.42 39.03 31.33
CA LYS A 186 -30.65 39.70 32.39
C LYS A 186 -29.13 39.60 32.17
N GLN A 187 -28.63 38.41 31.84
CA GLN A 187 -27.21 38.20 31.53
C GLN A 187 -26.79 38.92 30.25
N GLN A 188 -27.63 38.91 29.21
CA GLN A 188 -27.37 39.64 27.97
C GLN A 188 -27.22 41.14 28.21
N LYS A 189 -28.16 41.75 28.93
CA LYS A 189 -28.09 43.17 29.33
C LYS A 189 -26.81 43.47 30.12
N LYS A 190 -26.47 42.64 31.12
CA LYS A 190 -25.24 42.82 31.92
C LYS A 190 -23.98 42.80 31.05
N LEU A 191 -23.87 41.85 30.13
CA LEU A 191 -22.72 41.73 29.24
C LEU A 191 -22.62 42.87 28.23
N ALA A 192 -23.76 43.37 27.75
CA ALA A 192 -23.82 44.53 26.86
C ALA A 192 -23.34 45.80 27.56
N TYR A 193 -23.79 46.03 28.80
CA TYR A 193 -23.41 47.22 29.57
C TYR A 193 -21.98 47.15 30.11
N PHE A 194 -21.50 45.98 30.53
CA PHE A 194 -20.18 45.80 31.16
C PHE A 194 -19.34 44.74 30.42
N PRO A 195 -18.85 45.04 29.20
CA PRO A 195 -17.94 44.14 28.51
C PRO A 195 -16.59 44.09 29.23
N ARG A 196 -15.94 42.92 29.22
CA ARG A 196 -14.55 42.80 29.72
C ARG A 196 -13.64 43.60 28.80
N ARG A 197 -13.13 44.74 29.31
CA ARG A 197 -12.18 45.58 28.59
C ARG A 197 -10.76 45.06 28.83
N LYS A 198 -9.92 45.08 27.80
CA LYS A 198 -8.48 44.86 27.95
C LYS A 198 -7.85 46.18 28.37
N TYR A 199 -7.07 46.19 29.44
CA TYR A 199 -6.31 47.35 29.89
C TYR A 199 -4.93 46.90 30.36
N ALA A 200 -3.98 47.83 30.37
CA ALA A 200 -2.64 47.67 30.91
C ALA A 200 -2.34 48.87 31.81
N VAL A 201 -1.52 48.65 32.84
CA VAL A 201 -1.04 49.72 33.72
C VAL A 201 0.34 50.13 33.24
N LYS A 202 0.54 51.43 33.05
CA LYS A 202 1.84 51.98 32.67
C LYS A 202 2.76 51.89 33.90
N ALA A 203 3.97 51.38 33.71
CA ALA A 203 5.04 51.42 34.70
C ALA A 203 5.55 52.86 34.89
#